data_AF-A0A9Q1HCF0-F1
#
_entry.id   AF-A0A9Q1HCF0-F1
#
_cell.length_a   1.000
_cell.length_b   1.000
_cell.length_c   1.000
_cell.angle_alpha   90.00
_cell.angle_beta   90.00
_cell.angle_gamma   90.00
#
_symmetry.space_group_name_H-M   'P 1'
#
loop_
_entity.id
_entity.type
_entity.pdbx_description
1 polymer ?
#
loop_
_entity_poly.entity_id
_entity_poly.type
_entity_poly.pdbx_seq_one_letter_code
_entity_poly.pdbx_strand_id
1 'polypeptide(L)'
;MLIFSSAYCTLLLLGLITPSQNNCDGEDEQSPSEIPQAICNKKSKSNDAQEHEELLPVLEGKVSSSKSEERVYASKDKANRFISLIISHPYVLVLVLLSSSYDYVLSSWSIFLVPLGESLGLTSETAVWLSTVSGLSGFVGRLFCIAMYFWSDINLQTGFTIPYLLIACGCLLTVFFKRFLWLAVAASLGGFGVAVLGNMTSTVIPACVCDKHFQVTVILLYTASGIMTQFGGIATGKLYNLI
;
A
#
# COMPACT_ATOMS: atom_id res chain seq x y z
N MET A 1 -4.65 -1.88 -22.87
CA MET A 1 -6.11 -1.69 -22.65
C MET A 1 -6.54 -1.86 -21.18
N LEU A 2 -6.06 -2.87 -20.44
CA LEU A 2 -6.42 -3.08 -19.01
C LEU A 2 -6.06 -1.92 -18.06
N ILE A 3 -4.93 -1.22 -18.31
CA ILE A 3 -4.46 -0.09 -17.48
C ILE A 3 -5.41 1.11 -17.58
N PHE A 4 -6.04 1.33 -18.75
CA PHE A 4 -7.00 2.42 -18.94
C PHE A 4 -8.31 2.18 -18.19
N SER A 5 -8.81 0.94 -18.19
CA SER A 5 -10.02 0.59 -17.43
C SER A 5 -9.84 0.79 -15.92
N SER A 6 -8.66 0.43 -15.39
CA SER A 6 -8.27 0.67 -14.00
C SER A 6 -8.24 2.16 -13.65
N ALA A 7 -7.57 2.99 -14.46
CA ALA A 7 -7.46 4.43 -14.21
C ALA A 7 -8.82 5.16 -14.22
N TYR A 8 -9.73 4.80 -15.13
CA TYR A 8 -11.09 5.37 -15.16
C TYR A 8 -11.94 4.93 -13.96
N CYS A 9 -11.83 3.67 -13.54
CA CYS A 9 -12.53 3.16 -12.36
C CYS A 9 -12.03 3.86 -11.08
N THR A 10 -10.73 4.14 -11.01
CA THR A 10 -10.09 4.85 -9.90
C THR A 10 -10.46 6.34 -9.83
N LEU A 11 -10.58 7.02 -10.97
CA LEU A 11 -11.06 8.41 -11.02
C LEU A 11 -12.53 8.54 -10.61
N LEU A 12 -13.36 7.54 -10.91
CA LEU A 12 -14.75 7.45 -10.41
C LEU A 12 -14.80 7.24 -8.89
N LEU A 13 -13.90 6.44 -8.33
CA LEU A 13 -13.80 6.24 -6.89
C LEU A 13 -13.28 7.48 -6.14
N LEU A 14 -12.39 8.27 -6.76
CA LEU A 14 -11.90 9.54 -6.20
C LEU A 14 -12.99 10.61 -6.05
N GLY A 15 -14.04 10.57 -6.89
CA GLY A 15 -15.22 11.44 -6.75
C GLY A 15 -16.09 11.14 -5.52
N LEU A 16 -15.89 9.98 -4.87
CA LEU A 16 -16.63 9.57 -3.67
C LEU A 16 -15.88 9.86 -2.36
N ILE A 17 -14.63 10.30 -2.43
CA ILE A 17 -13.80 10.58 -1.25
C ILE A 17 -13.96 12.05 -0.87
N THR A 18 -15.10 12.40 -0.29
CA THR A 18 -15.19 13.57 0.60
C THR A 18 -15.07 13.07 2.03
N PRO A 19 -14.02 13.42 2.78
CA PRO A 19 -13.93 13.04 4.18
C PRO A 19 -15.06 13.75 4.95
N SER A 20 -16.11 13.01 5.29
CA SER A 20 -17.04 13.44 6.35
C SER A 20 -16.41 13.07 7.67
N GLN A 21 -16.02 14.07 8.47
CA GLN A 21 -15.72 13.86 9.88
C GLN A 21 -17.01 13.45 10.58
N ASN A 22 -17.25 12.15 10.72
CA ASN A 22 -18.37 11.64 11.50
C ASN A 22 -17.90 10.64 12.55
N ASN A 23 -18.13 11.06 13.80
CA ASN A 23 -18.46 10.27 14.98
C ASN A 23 -17.62 9.02 15.24
N CYS A 24 -16.50 9.24 15.94
CA CYS A 24 -16.04 8.28 16.95
C CYS A 24 -16.10 8.88 18.37
N ASP A 25 -16.83 9.98 18.55
CA ASP A 25 -17.11 10.59 19.85
C ASP A 25 -18.39 9.96 20.40
N GLY A 26 -18.22 8.76 20.94
CA GLY A 26 -19.24 8.00 21.64
C GLY A 26 -18.55 7.20 22.72
N GLU A 27 -18.45 7.85 23.88
CA GLU A 27 -17.99 7.37 25.20
C GLU A 27 -16.52 7.72 25.55
N ASP A 28 -16.47 8.61 26.55
CA ASP A 28 -15.38 9.06 27.43
C ASP A 28 -14.56 10.29 27.01
N GLU A 29 -15.13 11.47 27.32
CA GLU A 29 -14.42 12.71 27.62
C GLU A 29 -13.30 12.45 28.64
N GLN A 30 -12.04 12.72 28.27
CA GLN A 30 -11.23 13.75 28.93
C GLN A 30 -9.97 14.09 28.11
N SER A 31 -9.96 15.27 27.49
CA SER A 31 -8.71 15.98 27.16
C SER A 31 -8.16 16.59 28.48
N PRO A 32 -6.84 16.68 28.70
CA PRO A 32 -6.07 17.70 27.98
C PRO A 32 -4.69 17.23 27.49
N SER A 33 -4.28 17.83 26.37
CA SER A 33 -2.91 18.23 26.01
C SER A 33 -1.73 17.49 26.66
N GLU A 34 -0.92 16.82 25.85
CA GLU A 34 0.53 17.03 25.77
C GLU A 34 1.14 16.01 24.80
N ILE A 35 2.00 16.49 23.90
CA ILE A 35 2.97 15.65 23.19
C ILE A 35 4.05 15.30 24.22
N PRO A 36 4.46 14.02 24.35
CA PRO A 36 5.86 13.78 24.60
C PRO A 36 6.46 12.79 23.60
N GLN A 37 7.49 13.28 22.92
CA GLN A 37 8.61 12.47 22.49
C GLN A 37 9.15 11.65 23.67
N ALA A 38 9.32 10.34 23.51
CA ALA A 38 10.24 9.57 24.35
C ALA A 38 10.72 8.31 23.63
N ILE A 39 11.83 8.49 22.93
CA ILE A 39 12.85 7.45 22.76
C ILE A 39 13.42 7.14 24.16
N CYS A 40 13.73 5.86 24.44
CA CYS A 40 14.88 5.35 25.22
C CYS A 40 14.56 4.34 26.36
N ASN A 41 15.00 3.09 26.12
CA ASN A 41 15.65 2.12 27.03
C ASN A 41 15.36 2.11 28.55
N LYS A 42 15.05 0.90 29.06
CA LYS A 42 15.78 0.15 30.12
C LYS A 42 15.04 -1.18 30.38
N LYS A 43 15.61 -2.36 30.10
CA LYS A 43 16.64 -3.14 30.82
C LYS A 43 16.16 -3.71 32.19
N SER A 44 15.83 -5.01 32.16
CA SER A 44 16.20 -6.10 33.10
C SER A 44 16.22 -5.86 34.62
N LYS A 45 15.47 -6.68 35.37
CA LYS A 45 15.92 -7.57 36.48
C LYS A 45 14.75 -8.43 37.01
N SER A 46 14.87 -9.77 37.04
CA SER A 46 15.32 -10.62 38.17
C SER A 46 14.22 -10.81 39.23
N ASN A 47 13.49 -11.93 39.17
CA ASN A 47 13.62 -13.16 40.01
C ASN A 47 13.19 -12.97 41.46
N ASP A 48 12.23 -13.78 41.92
CA ASP A 48 12.39 -14.66 43.09
C ASP A 48 11.31 -15.76 43.10
N ALA A 49 11.67 -16.87 43.76
CA ALA A 49 11.19 -18.23 43.57
C ALA A 49 10.40 -18.79 44.79
N GLN A 50 10.13 -20.11 44.73
CA GLN A 50 9.58 -21.05 45.74
C GLN A 50 8.04 -21.14 45.82
N GLU A 51 7.40 -22.31 45.88
CA GLU A 51 7.85 -23.66 46.27
C GLU A 51 6.94 -24.80 45.71
N HIS A 52 7.45 -26.03 45.83
CA HIS A 52 6.98 -27.35 45.36
C HIS A 52 5.51 -27.76 45.60
N GLU A 53 4.93 -28.55 44.67
CA GLU A 53 4.43 -29.90 44.98
C GLU A 53 4.31 -30.78 43.72
N GLU A 54 4.63 -32.05 43.89
CA GLU A 54 4.87 -33.10 42.89
C GLU A 54 3.58 -33.87 42.57
N LEU A 55 3.20 -34.03 41.29
CA LEU A 55 2.36 -35.14 40.79
C LEU A 55 2.26 -35.12 39.25
N LEU A 56 2.97 -36.04 38.59
CA LEU A 56 2.64 -36.57 37.26
C LEU A 56 2.06 -37.98 37.47
N PRO A 57 1.19 -38.51 36.58
CA PRO A 57 1.22 -38.34 35.13
C PRO A 57 -0.20 -38.16 34.51
N VAL A 58 -0.31 -38.27 33.17
CA VAL A 58 -1.56 -38.36 32.37
C VAL A 58 -2.06 -37.03 31.77
N LEU A 59 -1.33 -36.45 30.81
CA LEU A 59 -1.92 -35.48 29.84
C LEU A 59 -1.30 -35.55 28.44
N GLU A 60 -1.01 -36.75 27.90
CA GLU A 60 -0.61 -36.85 26.49
C GLU A 60 -1.77 -36.88 25.48
N GLY A 61 -3.03 -36.77 25.95
CA GLY A 61 -4.23 -36.84 25.08
C GLY A 61 -5.05 -35.55 24.91
N LYS A 62 -4.81 -34.48 25.69
CA LYS A 62 -5.67 -33.26 25.70
C LYS A 62 -5.00 -31.99 25.15
N VAL A 63 -3.68 -32.00 24.94
CA VAL A 63 -2.92 -30.84 24.46
C VAL A 63 -3.22 -30.50 22.99
N SER A 64 -3.78 -31.43 22.22
CA SER A 64 -4.20 -31.21 20.83
C SER A 64 -5.55 -30.50 20.70
N SER A 65 -6.45 -30.65 21.69
CA SER A 65 -7.81 -30.09 21.66
C SER A 65 -7.89 -28.66 22.18
N SER A 66 -7.07 -28.27 23.17
CA SER A 66 -7.05 -26.89 23.65
C SER A 66 -6.37 -25.93 22.65
N LYS A 67 -5.29 -26.37 22.00
CA LYS A 67 -4.59 -25.61 20.95
C LYS A 67 -5.40 -25.43 19.67
N SER A 68 -6.39 -26.28 19.41
CA SER A 68 -7.28 -26.14 18.27
C SER A 68 -8.42 -25.17 18.58
N GLU A 69 -9.03 -25.25 19.77
CA GLU A 69 -10.06 -24.30 20.20
C GLU A 69 -9.52 -22.88 20.36
N GLU A 70 -8.36 -22.69 21.01
CA GLU A 70 -7.73 -21.38 21.19
C GLU A 70 -7.38 -20.73 19.83
N ARG A 71 -6.98 -21.53 18.84
CA ARG A 71 -6.77 -21.06 17.46
C ARG A 71 -8.06 -20.67 16.75
N VAL A 72 -9.16 -21.39 17.00
CA VAL A 72 -10.48 -21.07 16.43
C VAL A 72 -11.03 -19.76 17.03
N TYR A 73 -10.90 -19.56 18.34
CA TYR A 73 -11.32 -18.30 18.99
C TYR A 73 -10.47 -17.11 18.56
N ALA A 74 -9.13 -17.28 18.49
CA ALA A 74 -8.23 -16.22 17.99
C ALA A 74 -8.47 -15.88 16.51
N SER A 75 -8.87 -16.86 15.69
CA SER A 75 -9.24 -16.64 14.28
C SER A 75 -10.57 -15.87 14.15
N LYS A 76 -11.56 -16.23 14.98
CA LYS A 76 -12.88 -15.59 15.00
C LYS A 76 -12.81 -14.14 15.49
N ASP A 77 -11.98 -13.86 16.50
CA ASP A 77 -11.72 -12.49 16.97
C ASP A 77 -11.09 -11.61 15.89
N LYS A 78 -10.11 -12.14 15.14
CA LYS A 78 -9.50 -11.42 14.02
C LYS A 78 -10.51 -11.12 12.91
N ALA A 79 -11.30 -12.10 12.49
CA ALA A 79 -12.32 -11.90 11.46
C ALA A 79 -13.35 -10.84 11.87
N ASN A 80 -13.78 -10.84 13.13
CA ASN A 80 -14.69 -9.84 13.66
C ASN A 80 -14.08 -8.43 13.66
N ARG A 81 -12.78 -8.29 13.95
CA ARG A 81 -12.06 -7.00 13.85
C ARG A 81 -11.99 -6.48 12.42
N PHE A 82 -11.77 -7.35 11.43
CA PHE A 82 -11.76 -6.96 10.01
C PHE A 82 -13.14 -6.48 9.54
N ILE A 83 -14.20 -7.21 9.90
CA ILE A 83 -15.58 -6.83 9.55
C ILE A 83 -15.94 -5.52 10.24
N SER A 84 -15.60 -5.37 11.52
CA SER A 84 -15.80 -4.12 12.27
C SER A 84 -15.10 -2.93 11.61
N LEU A 85 -13.87 -3.12 11.12
CA LEU A 85 -13.11 -2.09 10.43
C LEU A 85 -13.78 -1.65 9.12
N ILE A 86 -14.30 -2.59 8.32
CA ILE A 86 -14.97 -2.27 7.05
C ILE A 86 -16.29 -1.52 7.29
N ILE A 87 -17.04 -1.90 8.33
CA ILE A 87 -18.31 -1.27 8.68
C ILE A 87 -18.08 0.13 9.28
N SER A 88 -17.09 0.26 10.18
CA SER A 88 -16.81 1.52 10.88
C SER A 88 -16.09 2.54 9.99
N HIS A 89 -15.25 2.07 9.06
CA HIS A 89 -14.45 2.92 8.19
C HIS A 89 -14.55 2.47 6.72
N PRO A 90 -15.67 2.73 6.03
CA PRO A 90 -15.87 2.28 4.64
C PRO A 90 -14.83 2.86 3.68
N TYR A 91 -14.26 4.04 3.98
CA TYR A 91 -13.20 4.66 3.19
C TYR A 91 -11.90 3.85 3.17
N VAL A 92 -11.64 3.01 4.17
CA VAL A 92 -10.46 2.13 4.19
C VAL A 92 -10.52 1.14 3.04
N LEU A 93 -11.71 0.63 2.70
CA LEU A 93 -11.86 -0.29 1.58
C LEU A 93 -11.53 0.41 0.25
N VAL A 94 -11.96 1.66 0.08
CA VAL A 94 -11.60 2.48 -1.09
C VAL A 94 -10.09 2.70 -1.14
N LEU A 95 -9.47 3.07 -0.01
CA LEU A 95 -8.02 3.26 0.08
C LEU A 95 -7.24 1.97 -0.25
N VAL A 96 -7.70 0.82 0.23
CA VAL A 96 -7.09 -0.49 -0.06
C VAL A 96 -7.21 -0.82 -1.54
N LEU A 97 -8.36 -0.61 -2.16
CA LEU A 97 -8.54 -0.81 -3.60
C LEU A 97 -7.67 0.13 -4.43
N LEU A 98 -7.58 1.40 -4.00
CA LEU A 98 -6.75 2.43 -4.63
C LEU A 98 -5.27 2.07 -4.57
N SER A 99 -4.81 1.62 -3.40
CA SER A 99 -3.44 1.15 -3.18
C SER A 99 -3.14 -0.07 -4.05
N SER A 100 -4.02 -1.07 -3.96
CA SER A 100 -3.92 -2.33 -4.69
C SER A 100 -3.84 -2.12 -6.20
N SER A 101 -4.64 -1.21 -6.74
CA SER A 101 -4.67 -0.93 -8.17
C SER A 101 -3.40 -0.21 -8.64
N TYR A 102 -2.81 0.68 -7.84
CA TYR A 102 -1.52 1.28 -8.22
C TYR A 102 -0.38 0.25 -8.13
N ASP A 103 -0.34 -0.61 -7.12
CA ASP A 103 0.72 -1.63 -6.96
C ASP A 103 0.72 -2.63 -8.12
N TYR A 104 -0.49 -3.03 -8.56
CA TYR A 104 -0.67 -3.83 -9.76
C TYR A 104 -0.11 -3.13 -11.01
N VAL A 105 -0.43 -1.85 -11.20
CA VAL A 105 0.05 -1.07 -12.35
C VAL A 105 1.57 -0.92 -12.30
N LEU A 106 2.15 -0.58 -11.15
CA LEU A 106 3.60 -0.42 -10.99
C LEU A 106 4.34 -1.72 -11.34
N SER A 107 3.86 -2.84 -10.81
CA SER A 107 4.50 -4.14 -11.00
C SER A 107 4.43 -4.58 -12.46
N SER A 108 3.25 -4.45 -13.06
CA SER A 108 3.04 -4.77 -14.47
C SER A 108 3.88 -3.86 -15.37
N TRP A 109 3.88 -2.55 -15.09
CA TRP A 109 4.62 -1.55 -15.84
C TRP A 109 6.12 -1.78 -15.81
N SER A 110 6.67 -2.06 -14.62
CA SER A 110 8.11 -2.28 -14.43
C SER A 110 8.61 -3.50 -15.20
N ILE A 111 7.81 -4.56 -15.28
CA ILE A 111 8.14 -5.77 -16.03
C ILE A 111 7.96 -5.56 -17.53
N PHE A 112 6.94 -4.80 -17.96
CA PHE A 112 6.68 -4.56 -19.38
C PHE A 112 7.66 -3.59 -20.05
N LEU A 113 8.30 -2.67 -19.32
CA LEU A 113 9.15 -1.62 -19.91
C LEU A 113 10.30 -2.15 -20.78
N VAL A 114 10.99 -3.20 -20.32
CA VAL A 114 12.13 -3.79 -21.04
C VAL A 114 11.68 -4.51 -22.32
N PRO A 115 10.76 -5.50 -22.28
CA PRO A 115 10.30 -6.18 -23.49
C PRO A 115 9.55 -5.23 -24.43
N LEU A 116 8.89 -4.18 -23.92
CA LEU A 116 8.32 -3.12 -24.76
C LEU A 116 9.41 -2.43 -25.57
N GLY A 117 10.52 -2.06 -24.93
CA GLY A 117 11.66 -1.46 -25.62
C GLY A 117 12.21 -2.35 -26.73
N GLU A 118 12.43 -3.64 -26.42
CA GLU A 118 12.92 -4.62 -27.39
C GLU A 118 11.95 -4.83 -28.57
N SER A 119 10.64 -4.88 -28.30
CA SER A 119 9.61 -5.00 -29.35
C SER A 119 9.57 -3.80 -30.31
N LEU A 120 10.04 -2.64 -29.86
CA LEU A 120 10.16 -1.42 -30.68
C LEU A 120 11.49 -1.37 -31.45
N GLY A 121 12.32 -2.41 -31.35
CA GLY A 121 13.61 -2.51 -32.03
C GLY A 121 14.76 -1.81 -31.31
N LEU A 122 14.59 -1.47 -30.02
CA LEU A 122 15.69 -0.95 -29.19
C LEU A 122 16.63 -2.10 -28.80
N THR A 123 17.91 -1.79 -28.62
CA THR A 123 18.87 -2.77 -28.10
C THR A 123 18.53 -3.07 -26.64
N SER A 124 18.77 -4.32 -26.21
CA SER A 124 18.48 -4.75 -24.84
C SER A 124 19.14 -3.83 -23.78
N GLU A 125 20.36 -3.35 -24.06
CA GLU A 125 21.04 -2.37 -23.20
C GLU A 125 20.25 -1.07 -23.04
N THR A 126 19.74 -0.49 -24.13
CA THR A 126 18.91 0.73 -24.06
C THR A 126 17.53 0.48 -23.44
N ALA A 127 16.95 -0.71 -23.60
CA ALA A 127 15.69 -1.07 -22.98
C ALA A 127 15.82 -1.14 -21.45
N VAL A 128 16.95 -1.65 -20.92
CA VAL A 128 17.24 -1.65 -19.47
C VAL A 128 17.29 -0.23 -18.92
N TRP A 129 17.87 0.72 -19.66
CA TRP A 129 17.92 2.13 -19.27
C TRP A 129 16.54 2.76 -19.04
N LEU A 130 15.49 2.32 -19.76
CA LEU A 130 14.12 2.81 -19.53
C LEU A 130 13.64 2.48 -18.10
N SER A 131 13.95 1.28 -17.62
CA SER A 131 13.62 0.86 -16.25
C SER A 131 14.42 1.67 -15.22
N THR A 132 15.72 1.89 -15.47
CA THR A 132 16.59 2.70 -14.59
C THR A 132 16.10 4.14 -14.49
N VAL A 133 15.75 4.77 -15.63
CA VAL A 133 15.24 6.15 -15.66
C VAL A 133 13.89 6.26 -14.92
N SER A 134 13.00 5.28 -15.11
CA SER A 134 11.74 5.19 -14.35
C SER A 134 12.01 5.09 -12.85
N GLY A 135 12.89 4.20 -12.41
CA GLY A 135 13.26 4.05 -11.00
C GLY A 135 13.87 5.31 -10.40
N LEU A 136 14.78 5.96 -11.13
CA LEU A 136 15.42 7.22 -10.69
C LEU A 136 14.41 8.35 -10.58
N SER A 137 13.50 8.48 -11.54
CA SER A 137 12.41 9.47 -11.48
C SER A 137 11.47 9.22 -10.29
N GLY A 138 11.24 7.95 -9.94
CA GLY A 138 10.50 7.59 -8.74
C GLY A 138 11.22 8.04 -7.48
N PHE A 139 12.54 7.86 -7.40
CA PHE A 139 13.33 8.38 -6.28
C PHE A 139 13.21 9.91 -6.16
N VAL A 140 13.32 10.65 -7.27
CA VAL A 140 13.11 12.10 -7.32
C VAL A 140 11.69 12.47 -6.88
N GLY A 141 10.67 11.71 -7.28
CA GLY A 141 9.29 11.90 -6.85
C GLY A 141 9.10 11.75 -5.34
N ARG A 142 9.83 10.83 -4.69
CA ARG A 142 9.80 10.71 -3.23
C ARG A 142 10.41 11.92 -2.54
N LEU A 143 11.55 12.42 -3.04
CA LEU A 143 12.17 13.64 -2.53
C LEU A 143 11.23 14.84 -2.71
N PHE A 144 10.53 14.92 -3.84
CA PHE A 144 9.54 15.94 -4.10
C PHE A 144 8.38 15.90 -3.09
N CYS A 145 7.86 14.72 -2.75
CA CYS A 145 6.84 14.60 -1.71
C CYS A 145 7.30 15.08 -0.33
N ILE A 146 8.52 14.73 0.07
CA ILE A 146 9.10 15.21 1.33
C ILE A 146 9.13 16.74 1.31
N ALA A 147 9.59 17.33 0.20
CA ALA A 147 9.66 18.77 0.04
C ALA A 147 8.28 19.43 0.08
N MET A 148 7.28 18.86 -0.58
CA MET A 148 5.92 19.36 -0.54
C MET A 148 5.31 19.32 0.86
N TYR A 149 5.60 18.27 1.64
CA TYR A 149 5.11 18.14 3.01
C TYR A 149 5.63 19.27 3.93
N PHE A 150 6.82 19.81 3.65
CA PHE A 150 7.36 20.95 4.40
C PHE A 150 6.81 22.31 3.97
N TRP A 151 6.34 22.45 2.73
CA TRP A 151 6.05 23.77 2.14
C TRP A 151 4.57 24.03 1.85
N SER A 152 3.70 23.03 1.84
CA SER A 152 2.32 23.22 1.40
C SER A 152 1.34 22.34 2.17
N ASP A 153 0.20 22.93 2.54
CA ASP A 153 -1.00 22.18 2.90
C ASP A 153 -1.60 21.56 1.63
N ILE A 154 -1.41 20.26 1.44
CA ILE A 154 -1.88 19.57 0.23
C ILE A 154 -3.30 19.06 0.48
N ASN A 155 -4.24 19.51 -0.35
CA ASN A 155 -5.57 18.93 -0.39
C ASN A 155 -5.51 17.47 -0.86
N LEU A 156 -6.15 16.57 -0.09
CA LEU A 156 -6.20 15.12 -0.35
C LEU A 156 -6.55 14.80 -1.81
N GLN A 157 -7.60 15.45 -2.32
CA GLN A 157 -8.10 15.24 -3.68
C GLN A 157 -7.07 15.61 -4.74
N THR A 158 -6.32 16.70 -4.51
CA THR A 158 -5.26 17.14 -5.43
C THR A 158 -4.06 16.19 -5.38
N GLY A 159 -3.74 15.70 -4.17
CA GLY A 159 -2.66 14.73 -3.94
C GLY A 159 -2.84 13.41 -4.68
N PHE A 160 -4.07 12.94 -4.91
CA PHE A 160 -4.33 11.74 -5.69
C PHE A 160 -4.59 12.01 -7.17
N THR A 161 -5.35 13.05 -7.52
CA THR A 161 -5.77 13.30 -8.91
C THR A 161 -4.59 13.59 -9.84
N ILE A 162 -3.65 14.44 -9.38
CA ILE A 162 -2.48 14.83 -10.17
C ILE A 162 -1.58 13.62 -10.52
N PRO A 163 -1.12 12.78 -9.57
CA PRO A 163 -0.27 11.65 -9.91
C PRO A 163 -1.00 10.60 -10.77
N TYR A 164 -2.29 10.36 -10.58
CA TYR A 164 -3.04 9.46 -11.48
C TYR A 164 -3.07 10.00 -12.91
N LEU A 165 -3.24 11.31 -13.08
CA LEU A 165 -3.18 11.94 -14.40
C LEU A 165 -1.78 11.82 -15.02
N LEU A 166 -0.71 12.00 -14.24
CA LEU A 166 0.66 11.80 -14.70
C LEU A 166 0.90 10.36 -15.17
N ILE A 167 0.46 9.37 -14.40
CA ILE A 167 0.60 7.96 -14.75
C ILE A 167 -0.16 7.65 -16.05
N ALA A 168 -1.41 8.10 -16.15
CA ALA A 168 -2.23 7.90 -17.35
C ALA A 168 -1.59 8.57 -18.59
N CYS A 169 -1.05 9.78 -18.43
CA CYS A 169 -0.32 10.48 -19.48
C CYS A 169 0.93 9.69 -19.89
N GLY A 170 1.73 9.21 -18.94
CA GLY A 170 2.90 8.38 -19.20
C GLY A 170 2.54 7.13 -20.02
N CYS A 171 1.50 6.40 -19.62
CA CYS A 171 1.03 5.24 -20.37
C CYS A 171 0.52 5.61 -21.78
N LEU A 172 -0.18 6.73 -21.96
CA LEU A 172 -0.62 7.19 -23.29
C LEU A 172 0.57 7.51 -24.20
N LEU A 173 1.56 8.24 -23.69
CA LEU A 173 2.75 8.63 -24.45
C LEU A 173 3.49 7.40 -25.01
N THR A 174 3.57 6.31 -24.26
CA THR A 174 4.20 5.07 -24.74
C THR A 174 3.50 4.40 -25.93
N VAL A 175 2.21 4.67 -26.16
CA VAL A 175 1.48 4.13 -27.31
C VAL A 175 1.79 4.90 -28.60
N PHE A 176 2.00 6.23 -28.48
CA PHE A 176 2.20 7.09 -29.65
C PHE A 176 3.67 7.18 -30.10
N PHE A 177 4.61 7.09 -29.17
CA PHE A 177 6.02 7.35 -29.46
C PHE A 177 6.86 6.08 -29.54
N LYS A 178 7.64 5.96 -30.62
CA LYS A 178 8.57 4.84 -30.85
C LYS A 178 10.04 5.20 -30.61
N ARG A 179 10.37 6.48 -30.42
CA ARG A 179 11.75 6.93 -30.19
C ARG A 179 12.11 6.81 -28.72
N PHE A 180 13.31 6.31 -28.43
CA PHE A 180 13.84 6.11 -27.08
C PHE A 180 13.61 7.29 -26.14
N LEU A 181 13.94 8.52 -26.58
CA LEU A 181 13.84 9.72 -25.75
C LEU A 181 12.42 9.98 -25.24
N TRP A 182 11.41 9.78 -26.09
CA TRP A 182 10.01 9.97 -25.70
C TRP A 182 9.50 8.85 -24.79
N LEU A 183 9.96 7.62 -25.01
CA LEU A 183 9.69 6.49 -24.11
C LEU A 183 10.32 6.71 -22.73
N ALA A 184 11.54 7.26 -22.67
CA ALA A 184 12.21 7.57 -21.41
C ALA A 184 11.46 8.66 -20.63
N VAL A 185 10.95 9.70 -21.31
CA VAL A 185 10.10 10.74 -20.70
C VAL A 185 8.77 10.16 -20.21
N ALA A 186 8.15 9.28 -20.99
CA ALA A 186 6.91 8.62 -20.60
C ALA A 186 7.11 7.71 -19.38
N ALA A 187 8.21 6.95 -19.37
CA ALA A 187 8.61 6.09 -18.26
C ALA A 187 8.93 6.89 -17.00
N SER A 188 9.62 8.04 -17.14
CA SER A 188 9.92 8.91 -16.00
C SER A 188 8.67 9.57 -15.42
N LEU A 189 7.71 9.97 -16.26
CA LEU A 189 6.45 10.54 -15.79
C LEU A 189 5.62 9.50 -14.99
N GLY A 190 5.61 8.25 -15.46
CA GLY A 190 5.00 7.14 -14.76
C GLY A 190 5.70 6.84 -13.42
N GLY A 191 7.04 6.72 -13.41
CA GLY A 191 7.82 6.45 -12.21
C GLY A 191 7.65 7.55 -11.15
N PHE A 192 7.71 8.82 -11.56
CA PHE A 192 7.45 9.97 -10.68
C PHE A 192 6.02 9.93 -10.11
N GLY A 193 5.00 9.76 -10.96
CA GLY A 193 3.61 9.74 -10.52
C GLY A 193 3.32 8.62 -9.51
N VAL A 194 3.86 7.41 -9.74
CA VAL A 194 3.70 6.29 -8.81
C VAL A 194 4.39 6.56 -7.47
N ALA A 195 5.59 7.13 -7.48
CA ALA A 195 6.30 7.45 -6.25
C ALA A 195 5.54 8.49 -5.41
N VAL A 196 4.96 9.50 -6.05
CA VAL A 196 4.14 10.50 -5.37
C VAL A 196 2.92 9.85 -4.73
N LEU A 197 2.20 9.04 -5.50
CA LEU A 197 0.99 8.34 -5.08
C LEU A 197 1.23 7.38 -3.89
N GLY A 198 2.34 6.65 -3.89
CA GLY A 198 2.71 5.76 -2.80
C GLY A 198 2.88 6.51 -1.47
N ASN A 199 3.56 7.67 -1.50
CA ASN A 199 3.75 8.48 -0.29
C ASN A 199 2.45 9.14 0.19
N MET A 200 1.59 9.59 -0.73
CA MET A 200 0.28 10.15 -0.38
C MET A 200 -0.57 9.11 0.33
N THR A 201 -0.60 7.87 -0.19
CA THR A 201 -1.34 6.77 0.43
C THR A 201 -0.93 6.57 1.89
N SER A 202 0.37 6.55 2.20
CA SER A 202 0.86 6.43 3.58
C SER A 202 0.45 7.60 4.48
N THR A 203 0.36 8.82 3.93
CA THR A 203 -0.01 10.03 4.67
C THR A 203 -1.51 10.07 5.00
N VAL A 204 -2.34 9.43 4.17
CA VAL A 204 -3.81 9.42 4.33
C VAL A 204 -4.29 8.43 5.39
N ILE A 205 -3.56 7.34 5.62
CA ILE A 205 -3.94 6.28 6.58
C ILE A 205 -4.31 6.83 7.96
N PRO A 206 -3.48 7.64 8.64
CA PRO A 206 -3.82 8.18 9.96
C PRO A 206 -5.00 9.17 9.94
N ALA A 207 -5.32 9.77 8.79
CA ALA A 207 -6.46 10.66 8.66
C ALA A 207 -7.80 9.92 8.47
N CYS A 208 -7.77 8.68 8.00
CA CYS A 208 -8.98 7.91 7.69
C CYS A 208 -9.38 6.91 8.78
N VAL A 209 -8.53 6.66 9.77
CA VAL A 209 -8.67 5.54 10.70
C VAL A 209 -8.29 5.96 12.12
N CYS A 210 -9.07 5.52 13.11
CA CYS A 210 -8.76 5.71 14.52
C CYS A 210 -7.53 4.90 14.97
N ASP A 211 -6.87 5.33 16.04
CA ASP A 211 -5.67 4.66 16.59
C ASP A 211 -5.88 3.17 16.88
N LYS A 212 -7.08 2.79 17.34
CA LYS A 212 -7.47 1.39 17.61
C LYS A 212 -7.43 0.50 16.36
N HIS A 213 -7.76 1.06 15.19
CA HIS A 213 -7.85 0.33 13.91
C HIS A 213 -6.65 0.59 12.98
N PHE A 214 -5.75 1.51 13.35
CA PHE A 214 -4.59 1.90 12.55
C PHE A 214 -3.69 0.71 12.21
N GLN A 215 -3.28 -0.08 13.22
CA GLN A 215 -2.38 -1.22 13.02
C GLN A 215 -2.98 -2.27 12.08
N VAL A 216 -4.28 -2.58 12.24
CA VAL A 216 -4.98 -3.56 11.40
C VAL A 216 -5.07 -3.04 9.96
N THR A 217 -5.34 -1.75 9.78
CA THR A 217 -5.39 -1.11 8.45
C THR A 217 -4.05 -1.18 7.75
N VAL A 218 -2.97 -0.85 8.43
CA VAL A 218 -1.60 -0.91 7.86
C VAL A 218 -1.26 -2.33 7.43
N ILE A 219 -1.54 -3.34 8.26
CA ILE A 219 -1.31 -4.74 7.92
C ILE A 219 -2.14 -5.15 6.69
N LEU A 220 -3.42 -4.76 6.65
CA LEU A 220 -4.30 -5.06 5.53
C LEU A 220 -3.77 -4.44 4.22
N LEU A 221 -3.38 -3.17 4.28
CA LEU A 221 -2.92 -2.42 3.12
C LEU A 221 -1.64 -3.02 2.53
N TYR A 222 -0.63 -3.29 3.36
CA TYR A 222 0.63 -3.88 2.89
C TYR A 222 0.48 -5.35 2.48
N THR A 223 -0.44 -6.10 3.10
CA THR A 223 -0.76 -7.47 2.66
C THR A 223 -1.41 -7.45 1.28
N ALA A 224 -2.40 -6.57 1.07
CA ALA A 224 -3.06 -6.40 -0.22
C ALA A 224 -2.07 -5.93 -1.30
N SER A 225 -1.20 -4.97 -0.98
CA SER A 225 -0.11 -4.48 -1.83
C SER A 225 0.81 -5.62 -2.29
N GLY A 226 1.26 -6.46 -1.35
CA GLY A 226 2.10 -7.62 -1.67
C GLY A 226 1.40 -8.63 -2.59
N ILE A 227 0.14 -8.96 -2.32
CA ILE A 227 -0.66 -9.87 -3.16
C ILE A 227 -0.80 -9.31 -4.58
N MET A 228 -1.11 -8.02 -4.70
CA MET A 228 -1.33 -7.37 -5.99
C MET A 228 -0.05 -7.21 -6.80
N THR A 229 1.09 -7.00 -6.13
CA THR A 229 2.41 -6.98 -6.76
C THR A 229 2.72 -8.33 -7.43
N GLN A 230 2.50 -9.42 -6.70
CA GLN A 230 2.69 -10.78 -7.23
C GLN A 230 1.71 -11.07 -8.38
N PHE A 231 0.44 -10.68 -8.21
CA PHE A 231 -0.57 -10.85 -9.25
C PHE A 231 -0.22 -10.06 -10.53
N GLY A 232 0.28 -8.83 -10.38
CA GLY A 232 0.76 -8.00 -11.50
C GLY A 232 1.89 -8.68 -12.28
N GLY A 233 2.86 -9.27 -11.58
CA GLY A 233 3.94 -10.01 -12.21
C GLY A 233 3.47 -11.27 -12.95
N ILE A 234 2.62 -12.08 -12.32
CA ILE A 234 2.09 -13.32 -12.93
C ILE A 234 1.22 -12.98 -14.15
N ALA A 235 0.32 -12.00 -14.03
CA ALA A 235 -0.57 -11.60 -15.12
C ALA A 235 0.23 -11.06 -16.31
N THR A 236 1.22 -10.21 -16.05
CA THR A 236 2.11 -9.64 -17.06
C THR A 236 2.95 -10.70 -17.75
N GLY A 237 3.56 -11.62 -17.01
CA GLY A 237 4.36 -12.69 -17.58
C GLY A 237 3.54 -13.63 -18.48
N LYS A 238 2.30 -13.96 -18.08
CA LYS A 238 1.38 -14.73 -18.93
C LYS A 238 0.97 -13.97 -20.18
N LEU A 239 0.71 -12.67 -20.07
CA LEU A 239 0.33 -11.84 -21.20
C LEU A 239 1.47 -11.72 -22.22
N TYR A 240 2.71 -11.59 -21.77
CA TYR A 240 3.88 -11.57 -22.66
C TYR A 240 4.05 -12.89 -23.43
N ASN A 241 3.86 -14.05 -22.78
CA ASN A 241 3.96 -15.35 -23.47
C ASN A 241 2.87 -15.59 -24.53
N LEU A 242 1.76 -14.85 -24.49
CA LEU A 242 0.67 -14.98 -25.46
C LEU A 242 0.87 -14.11 -26.72
N ILE A 243 1.74 -13.11 -26.65
CA ILE A 243 2.04 -12.15 -27.72
C ILE A 243 3.27 -12.64 -28.49
#